data_AF-A0A5B8LMB4-F1
#
_entry.id   AF-A0A5B8LMB4-F1
#
_cell.length_a   1.000
_cell.length_b   1.000
_cell.length_c   1.000
_cell.angle_alpha   90.00
_cell.angle_beta   90.00
_cell.angle_gamma   90.00
#
_symmetry.space_group_name_H-M   'P 1'
#
loop_
_entity.id
_entity.type
_entity.pdbx_description
1 polymer ?
#
loop_
_entity_poly.entity_id
_entity_poly.type
_entity_poly.pdbx_seq_one_letter_code
_entity_poly.pdbx_strand_id
1 'polypeptide(L)'
;MRVVTLETEDDFDGWRDVVRGLVLDHVPPDQVVWQVGDEHGELFTGQVPLAPPSTGAFSVPRPFIDLARNAILHTDRERFALLHTLLVRLRDQPKLMEDQADPLVRKLEGFAKAVRRDIHKMRAFVRFREVQDDGGTRYVAWFEPEFHIVRANAAFFVNRFATMRWSILTPALTIHWDGKRLTEGLGASKADAPDGDPVEAVWKTYYASIFNPARVKVGAMLKEMPRKYWKNMPETALVPALIASAQARESEMVATAKTKIVPGGNIQAAWEALREEAMNCTRCHLYKHATQTVFGEGPVDADLMFVGEQPGDQEDLAGHPFVGPAGQMFDRAMADAGVDRARAYVTNAVKHFKYELRGKRRIHSKPDAGEITACRWWIDQELALVKPKMTVALGATAARSLFGKAMTIGRERGRVLELPDGGAAWITVHPSYLLRLPDEDAKREEYAKFVADLKAAAAAM
;
A
#
# COMPACT_ATOMS: atom_id res chain seq x y z
N MET A 1 -13.90 45.22 -1.18
CA MET A 1 -13.30 43.86 -1.10
C MET A 1 -12.24 43.88 -0.02
N ARG A 2 -12.28 42.94 0.93
CA ARG A 2 -11.23 42.76 1.95
C ARG A 2 -10.17 41.81 1.39
N VAL A 3 -8.91 42.20 1.46
CA VAL A 3 -7.79 41.34 1.03
C VAL A 3 -7.21 40.64 2.26
N VAL A 4 -7.06 39.33 2.18
CA VAL A 4 -6.48 38.48 3.22
C VAL A 4 -5.20 37.84 2.68
N THR A 5 -4.09 38.10 3.34
CA THR A 5 -2.79 37.47 3.03
C THR A 5 -2.50 36.34 4.00
N LEU A 6 -2.25 35.15 3.47
CA LEU A 6 -1.71 34.00 4.22
C LEU A 6 -0.19 33.96 4.09
N GLU A 7 0.48 33.41 5.11
CA GLU A 7 1.95 33.35 5.14
C GLU A 7 2.50 32.35 4.11
N THR A 8 1.86 31.20 3.98
CA THR A 8 2.27 30.12 3.09
C THR A 8 1.08 29.44 2.40
N GLU A 9 1.35 28.75 1.29
CA GLU A 9 0.33 28.09 0.48
C GLU A 9 -0.40 26.95 1.22
N ASP A 10 0.21 26.40 2.26
CA ASP A 10 -0.31 25.31 3.10
C ASP A 10 -0.75 25.76 4.51
N ASP A 11 -0.90 27.08 4.74
CA ASP A 11 -1.24 27.68 6.03
C ASP A 11 -2.72 27.46 6.43
N PHE A 12 -3.01 26.27 6.95
CA PHE A 12 -4.36 25.95 7.45
C PHE A 12 -4.73 26.75 8.71
N ASP A 13 -3.79 26.97 9.62
CA ASP A 13 -4.09 27.60 10.91
C ASP A 13 -4.32 29.11 10.74
N GLY A 14 -3.52 29.80 9.92
CA GLY A 14 -3.75 31.20 9.57
C GLY A 14 -5.05 31.38 8.79
N TRP A 15 -5.35 30.50 7.82
CA TRP A 15 -6.65 30.52 7.15
C TRP A 15 -7.81 30.33 8.13
N ARG A 16 -7.71 29.36 9.05
CA ARG A 16 -8.74 29.07 10.06
C ARG A 16 -9.01 30.27 10.95
N ASP A 17 -7.96 30.94 11.41
CA ASP A 17 -8.08 32.02 12.37
C ASP A 17 -8.68 33.27 11.72
N VAL A 18 -8.29 33.60 10.48
CA VAL A 18 -8.88 34.72 9.73
C VAL A 18 -10.32 34.43 9.30
N VAL A 19 -10.59 33.24 8.73
CA VAL A 19 -11.94 32.89 8.25
C VAL A 19 -12.95 32.87 9.39
N ARG A 20 -12.54 32.46 10.60
CA ARG A 20 -13.38 32.52 11.78
C ARG A 20 -13.82 33.95 12.11
N GLY A 21 -12.90 34.92 12.04
CA GLY A 21 -13.21 36.33 12.24
C GLY A 21 -14.18 36.85 11.18
N LEU A 22 -13.93 36.52 9.90
CA LEU A 22 -14.80 36.92 8.79
C LEU A 22 -16.24 36.39 8.93
N VAL A 23 -16.38 35.14 9.36
CA VAL A 23 -17.69 34.51 9.58
C VAL A 23 -18.44 35.15 10.76
N LEU A 24 -17.73 35.51 11.84
CA LEU A 24 -18.29 36.19 13.01
C LEU A 24 -18.70 37.65 12.68
N ASP A 25 -17.94 38.31 11.82
CA ASP A 25 -18.25 39.65 11.29
C ASP A 25 -19.33 39.63 10.20
N HIS A 26 -19.87 38.45 9.86
CA HIS A 26 -20.84 38.26 8.78
C HIS A 26 -20.37 38.80 7.42
N VAL A 27 -19.06 38.74 7.14
CA VAL A 27 -18.49 39.16 5.85
C VAL A 27 -18.82 38.12 4.78
N PRO A 28 -19.49 38.51 3.68
CA PRO A 28 -19.78 37.59 2.59
C PRO A 28 -18.50 37.07 1.89
N PRO A 29 -18.43 35.77 1.50
CA PRO A 29 -17.24 35.21 0.86
C PRO A 29 -16.82 35.90 -0.45
N ASP A 30 -17.77 36.43 -1.22
CA ASP A 30 -17.54 37.18 -2.47
C ASP A 30 -16.90 38.56 -2.24
N GLN A 31 -16.89 39.05 -1.00
CA GLN A 31 -16.22 40.30 -0.64
C GLN A 31 -14.78 40.08 -0.16
N VAL A 32 -14.27 38.84 -0.16
CA VAL A 32 -12.94 38.49 0.35
C VAL A 32 -12.05 37.97 -0.77
N VAL A 33 -10.89 38.59 -0.93
CA VAL A 33 -9.82 38.12 -1.82
C VAL A 33 -8.76 37.44 -0.98
N TRP A 34 -8.42 36.19 -1.32
CA TRP A 34 -7.36 35.43 -0.65
C TRP A 34 -6.09 35.48 -1.49
N GLN A 35 -4.97 35.79 -0.85
CA GLN A 35 -3.63 35.78 -1.45
C GLN A 35 -2.62 35.15 -0.50
N VAL A 36 -1.48 34.75 -1.03
CA VAL A 36 -0.38 34.13 -0.27
C VAL A 36 0.89 34.94 -0.53
N GLY A 37 1.57 35.35 0.54
CA GLY A 37 2.76 36.21 0.44
C GLY A 37 2.50 37.57 -0.23
N ASP A 38 3.57 38.18 -0.75
CA ASP A 38 3.56 39.53 -1.34
C ASP A 38 3.32 39.53 -2.86
N GLU A 39 2.57 38.58 -3.43
CA GLU A 39 2.22 38.63 -4.86
C GLU A 39 1.44 39.92 -5.18
N HIS A 40 2.05 40.79 -5.98
CA HIS A 40 1.50 42.08 -6.38
C HIS A 40 0.40 41.93 -7.45
N GLY A 41 -0.79 42.44 -7.13
CA GLY A 41 -1.86 42.81 -8.06
C GLY A 41 -3.18 42.93 -7.29
N GLU A 42 -3.76 44.10 -7.03
CA GLU A 42 -4.06 45.16 -7.99
C GLU A 42 -3.95 46.58 -7.40
N LEU A 43 -3.57 47.49 -8.28
CA LEU A 43 -3.28 48.91 -8.11
C LEU A 43 -4.48 49.79 -7.65
N PHE A 44 -5.65 49.21 -7.29
CA PHE A 44 -6.90 49.97 -7.11
C PHE A 44 -7.89 49.44 -6.05
N THR A 45 -7.46 48.76 -4.99
CA THR A 45 -8.37 48.44 -3.88
C THR A 45 -7.80 48.90 -2.55
N GLY A 46 -8.47 49.88 -1.92
CA GLY A 46 -8.12 50.36 -0.59
C GLY A 46 -8.08 49.20 0.39
N GLN A 47 -6.90 48.94 0.96
CA GLN A 47 -6.73 48.03 2.09
C GLN A 47 -7.56 48.58 3.25
N VAL A 48 -8.69 47.97 3.53
CA VAL A 48 -9.37 48.17 4.81
C VAL A 48 -8.62 47.27 5.80
N PRO A 49 -7.95 47.82 6.83
CA PRO A 49 -7.33 47.01 7.87
C PRO A 49 -8.36 46.02 8.42
N LEU A 50 -7.98 44.75 8.57
CA LEU A 50 -8.83 43.78 9.27
C LEU A 50 -9.13 44.37 10.66
N ALA A 51 -10.41 44.63 10.93
CA ALA A 51 -10.87 44.97 12.26
C ALA A 51 -10.43 43.85 13.23
N PRO A 52 -10.15 44.16 14.51
CA PRO A 52 -9.85 43.13 15.49
C PRO A 52 -10.97 42.08 15.49
N PRO A 53 -10.65 40.78 15.55
CA PRO A 53 -11.63 39.72 15.39
C PRO A 53 -12.77 39.88 16.41
N SER A 54 -14.00 39.86 15.92
CA SER A 54 -15.18 39.86 16.78
C SER A 54 -15.10 38.72 17.81
N THR A 55 -15.46 39.02 19.06
CA THR A 55 -15.43 38.04 20.14
C THR A 55 -16.64 37.11 20.03
N GLY A 56 -16.40 35.87 19.60
CA GLY A 56 -17.46 34.86 19.43
C GLY A 56 -16.96 33.45 19.16
N ALA A 57 -17.86 32.47 19.29
CA ALA A 57 -17.58 31.07 18.98
C ALA A 57 -18.75 30.43 18.23
N PHE A 58 -18.42 29.62 17.24
CA PHE A 58 -19.35 28.71 16.57
C PHE A 58 -18.67 27.35 16.43
N SER A 59 -19.47 26.29 16.32
CA SER A 59 -18.97 24.92 16.16
C SER A 59 -19.13 24.48 14.71
N VAL A 60 -18.21 23.62 14.26
CA VAL A 60 -18.27 23.01 12.93
C VAL A 60 -18.11 21.49 13.05
N PRO A 61 -18.70 20.71 12.12
CA PRO A 61 -18.52 19.27 12.10
C PRO A 61 -17.05 18.87 11.91
N ARG A 62 -16.60 17.82 12.61
CA ARG A 62 -15.25 17.26 12.43
C ARG A 62 -14.91 16.89 10.96
N PRO A 63 -15.84 16.30 10.17
CA PRO A 63 -15.58 16.01 8.75
C PRO A 63 -15.18 17.24 7.93
N PHE A 64 -15.70 18.43 8.26
CA PHE A 64 -15.32 19.66 7.59
C PHE A 64 -13.86 20.03 7.90
N ILE A 65 -13.41 19.90 9.15
CA ILE A 65 -12.02 20.16 9.52
C ILE A 65 -11.07 19.21 8.78
N ASP A 66 -11.40 17.93 8.73
CA ASP A 66 -10.60 16.93 8.03
C ASP A 66 -10.55 17.20 6.51
N LEU A 67 -11.67 17.62 5.92
CA LEU A 67 -11.74 18.04 4.53
C LEU A 67 -10.86 19.27 4.27
N ALA A 68 -11.02 20.32 5.08
CA ALA A 68 -10.34 21.60 4.94
C ALA A 68 -8.81 21.45 5.08
N ARG A 69 -8.34 20.63 6.04
CA ARG A 69 -6.91 20.33 6.21
C ARG A 69 -6.28 19.70 4.99
N ASN A 70 -7.02 18.88 4.24
CA ASN A 70 -6.50 18.27 3.01
C ASN A 70 -6.69 19.19 1.80
N ALA A 71 -7.84 19.87 1.69
CA ALA A 71 -8.15 20.71 0.53
C ALA A 71 -7.27 21.97 0.46
N ILE A 72 -6.83 22.53 1.60
CA ILE A 72 -5.90 23.67 1.63
C ILE A 72 -4.57 23.37 0.94
N LEU A 73 -4.13 22.12 0.91
CA LEU A 73 -2.86 21.75 0.31
C LEU A 73 -2.92 21.72 -1.23
N HIS A 74 -4.10 21.83 -1.84
CA HIS A 74 -4.24 21.82 -3.30
C HIS A 74 -3.64 23.08 -3.93
N THR A 75 -3.23 23.03 -5.19
CA THR A 75 -2.63 24.17 -5.92
C THR A 75 -3.65 25.12 -6.56
N ASP A 76 -4.94 24.88 -6.33
CA ASP A 76 -6.00 25.70 -6.92
C ASP A 76 -6.14 27.00 -6.12
N ARG A 77 -6.11 28.16 -6.79
CA ARG A 77 -6.15 29.48 -6.13
C ARG A 77 -7.48 29.73 -5.42
N GLU A 78 -8.57 29.12 -5.87
CA GLU A 78 -9.91 29.31 -5.27
C GLU A 78 -10.11 28.50 -3.98
N ARG A 79 -9.21 27.57 -3.63
CA ARG A 79 -9.42 26.64 -2.51
C ARG A 79 -9.79 27.33 -1.19
N PHE A 80 -9.15 28.46 -0.88
CA PHE A 80 -9.43 29.22 0.34
C PHE A 80 -10.82 29.87 0.32
N ALA A 81 -11.21 30.43 -0.83
CA ALA A 81 -12.52 31.04 -1.04
C ALA A 81 -13.65 29.98 -1.04
N LEU A 82 -13.41 28.82 -1.65
CA LEU A 82 -14.37 27.70 -1.67
C LEU A 82 -14.57 27.13 -0.26
N LEU A 83 -13.49 26.96 0.52
CA LEU A 83 -13.58 26.53 1.91
C LEU A 83 -14.29 27.57 2.78
N HIS A 84 -14.04 28.86 2.57
CA HIS A 84 -14.75 29.94 3.26
C HIS A 84 -16.25 29.91 2.93
N THR A 85 -16.59 29.74 1.65
CA THR A 85 -17.99 29.62 1.21
C THR A 85 -18.68 28.42 1.84
N LEU A 86 -18.01 27.26 1.89
CA LEU A 86 -18.56 26.06 2.53
C LEU A 86 -18.78 26.29 4.02
N LEU A 87 -17.84 26.96 4.70
CA LEU A 87 -17.95 27.28 6.12
C LEU A 87 -19.16 28.16 6.44
N VAL A 88 -19.40 29.21 5.66
CA VAL A 88 -20.59 30.08 5.82
C VAL A 88 -21.87 29.27 5.63
N ARG A 89 -21.94 28.42 4.61
CA ARG A 89 -23.11 27.56 4.36
C ARG A 89 -23.34 26.54 5.48
N LEU A 90 -22.29 25.99 6.08
CA LEU A 90 -22.39 25.03 7.18
C LEU A 90 -22.99 25.62 8.45
N ARG A 91 -22.87 26.93 8.67
CA ARG A 91 -23.51 27.61 9.80
C ARG A 91 -25.03 27.51 9.72
N ASP A 92 -25.58 27.68 8.52
CA ASP A 92 -27.02 27.67 8.29
C ASP A 92 -27.53 26.25 7.99
N GLN A 93 -26.65 25.35 7.50
CA GLN A 93 -26.95 23.97 7.13
C GLN A 93 -25.92 22.99 7.74
N PRO A 94 -26.04 22.61 9.02
CA PRO A 94 -25.05 21.78 9.71
C PRO A 94 -24.85 20.39 9.10
N LYS A 95 -25.86 19.87 8.39
CA LYS A 95 -25.84 18.56 7.71
C LYS A 95 -25.34 18.62 6.26
N LEU A 96 -24.90 19.78 5.76
CA LEU A 96 -24.44 19.92 4.37
C LEU A 96 -23.29 18.96 4.02
N MET A 97 -22.47 18.57 5.00
CA MET A 97 -21.41 17.57 4.81
C MET A 97 -21.93 16.15 4.45
N GLU A 98 -23.20 15.86 4.73
CA GLU A 98 -23.85 14.59 4.39
C GLU A 98 -24.37 14.58 2.93
N ASP A 99 -24.54 15.75 2.33
CA ASP A 99 -25.01 15.88 0.94
C ASP A 99 -23.86 15.75 -0.06
N GLN A 100 -23.64 14.53 -0.50
CA GLN A 100 -22.63 14.17 -1.50
C GLN A 100 -22.99 14.67 -2.92
N ALA A 101 -24.20 15.16 -3.16
CA ALA A 101 -24.62 15.74 -4.44
C ALA A 101 -24.33 17.24 -4.53
N ASP A 102 -24.04 17.91 -3.39
CA ASP A 102 -23.70 19.33 -3.38
C ASP A 102 -22.43 19.62 -4.21
N PRO A 103 -22.48 20.52 -5.22
CA PRO A 103 -21.34 20.78 -6.09
C PRO A 103 -20.09 21.31 -5.37
N LEU A 104 -20.27 22.10 -4.31
CA LEU A 104 -19.15 22.69 -3.56
C LEU A 104 -18.47 21.63 -2.69
N VAL A 105 -19.25 20.81 -1.99
CA VAL A 105 -18.74 19.67 -1.21
C VAL A 105 -17.98 18.72 -2.13
N ARG A 106 -18.56 18.33 -3.27
CA ARG A 106 -17.93 17.43 -4.24
C ARG A 106 -16.63 17.99 -4.83
N LYS A 107 -16.57 19.30 -5.14
CA LYS A 107 -15.34 19.95 -5.64
C LYS A 107 -14.22 19.87 -4.60
N LEU A 108 -14.52 20.23 -3.35
CA LEU A 108 -13.55 20.22 -2.25
C LEU A 108 -13.12 18.80 -1.86
N GLU A 109 -14.02 17.82 -1.88
CA GLU A 109 -13.68 16.41 -1.69
C GLU A 109 -12.77 15.90 -2.81
N GLY A 110 -12.98 16.36 -4.04
CA GLY A 110 -12.09 16.13 -5.18
C GLY A 110 -10.67 16.64 -4.90
N PHE A 111 -10.53 17.88 -4.40
CA PHE A 111 -9.24 18.44 -4.00
C PHE A 111 -8.57 17.60 -2.91
N ALA A 112 -9.30 17.31 -1.83
CA ALA A 112 -8.78 16.51 -0.73
C ALA A 112 -8.40 15.08 -1.15
N LYS A 113 -9.11 14.48 -2.12
CA LYS A 113 -8.77 13.17 -2.68
C LYS A 113 -7.50 13.22 -3.52
N ALA A 114 -7.32 14.26 -4.34
CA ALA A 114 -6.12 14.45 -5.15
C ALA A 114 -4.88 14.66 -4.26
N VAL A 115 -5.00 15.53 -3.25
CA VAL A 115 -3.95 15.76 -2.24
C VAL A 115 -3.59 14.47 -1.51
N ARG A 116 -4.56 13.69 -1.02
CA ARG A 116 -4.28 12.41 -0.34
C ARG A 116 -3.57 11.41 -1.24
N ARG A 117 -3.86 11.39 -2.54
CA ARG A 117 -3.14 10.54 -3.51
C ARG A 117 -1.69 10.99 -3.66
N ASP A 118 -1.43 12.29 -3.73
CA ASP A 118 -0.06 12.80 -3.84
C ASP A 118 0.75 12.58 -2.56
N ILE A 119 0.12 12.75 -1.40
CA ILE A 119 0.68 12.35 -0.09
C ILE A 119 1.08 10.86 -0.12
N HIS A 120 0.19 10.00 -0.61
CA HIS A 120 0.50 8.58 -0.75
C HIS A 120 1.67 8.33 -1.72
N LYS A 121 1.70 9.02 -2.88
CA LYS A 121 2.81 8.95 -3.84
C LYS A 121 4.14 9.33 -3.18
N MET A 122 4.19 10.45 -2.47
CA MET A 122 5.41 10.89 -1.78
C MET A 122 5.89 9.83 -0.79
N ARG A 123 5.00 9.28 0.05
CA ARG A 123 5.36 8.23 1.02
C ARG A 123 5.82 6.93 0.35
N ALA A 124 5.24 6.57 -0.79
CA ALA A 124 5.52 5.32 -1.48
C ALA A 124 6.78 5.39 -2.38
N PHE A 125 7.07 6.55 -2.96
CA PHE A 125 8.07 6.71 -4.02
C PHE A 125 9.28 7.56 -3.65
N VAL A 126 9.29 8.25 -2.50
CA VAL A 126 10.53 8.88 -2.02
C VAL A 126 11.59 7.79 -1.81
N ARG A 127 12.76 7.99 -2.41
CA ARG A 127 13.92 7.11 -2.32
C ARG A 127 15.13 7.91 -1.88
N PHE A 128 15.74 7.47 -0.79
CA PHE A 128 16.91 8.10 -0.23
C PHE A 128 18.19 7.55 -0.84
N ARG A 129 19.13 8.43 -1.13
CA ARG A 129 20.48 8.12 -1.60
C ARG A 129 21.47 8.48 -0.52
N GLU A 130 22.43 7.61 -0.27
CA GLU A 130 23.50 7.87 0.68
C GLU A 130 24.51 8.87 0.08
N VAL A 131 24.85 9.89 0.85
CA VAL A 131 25.85 10.92 0.54
C VAL A 131 26.73 11.11 1.76
N GLN A 132 28.02 11.28 1.55
CA GLN A 132 28.94 11.67 2.61
C GLN A 132 29.03 13.20 2.66
N ASP A 133 28.71 13.80 3.81
CA ASP A 133 28.89 15.22 4.09
C ASP A 133 29.91 15.46 5.22
N ASP A 134 30.31 16.71 5.45
CA ASP A 134 31.27 17.08 6.52
C ASP A 134 30.82 16.65 7.94
N GLY A 135 29.53 16.33 8.11
CA GLY A 135 28.94 15.80 9.35
C GLY A 135 28.70 14.29 9.35
N GLY A 136 29.19 13.55 8.35
CA GLY A 136 29.04 12.10 8.18
C GLY A 136 27.98 11.69 7.15
N THR A 137 27.47 10.47 7.25
CA THR A 137 26.47 9.95 6.31
C THR A 137 25.16 10.74 6.38
N ARG A 138 24.68 11.22 5.22
CA ARG A 138 23.38 11.86 5.01
C ARG A 138 22.63 11.18 3.86
N TYR A 139 21.32 11.07 4.01
CA TYR A 139 20.41 10.46 3.04
C TYR A 139 19.60 11.51 2.29
N VAL A 140 19.82 11.68 0.99
CA VAL A 140 19.17 12.73 0.18
C VAL A 140 18.17 12.12 -0.81
N ALA A 141 16.98 12.69 -0.91
CA ALA A 141 15.94 12.28 -1.85
C ALA A 141 15.42 13.48 -2.64
N TRP A 142 15.08 13.29 -3.92
CA TRP A 142 14.37 14.28 -4.74
C TRP A 142 12.92 13.84 -4.94
N PHE A 143 11.97 14.77 -4.80
CA PHE A 143 10.55 14.54 -5.09
C PHE A 143 9.88 15.79 -5.65
N GLU A 144 8.99 15.61 -6.63
CA GLU A 144 8.23 16.69 -7.27
C GLU A 144 6.75 16.53 -6.94
N PRO A 145 6.26 17.15 -5.85
CA PRO A 145 4.87 17.05 -5.47
C PRO A 145 3.97 17.82 -6.47
N GLU A 146 2.75 17.32 -6.66
CA GLU A 146 1.69 18.02 -7.41
C GLU A 146 1.04 19.13 -6.57
N PHE A 147 1.10 18.98 -5.24
CA PHE A 147 0.41 19.81 -4.26
C PHE A 147 1.34 20.28 -3.12
N HIS A 148 0.89 21.18 -2.27
CA HIS A 148 1.65 21.71 -1.13
C HIS A 148 1.69 20.71 0.04
N ILE A 149 2.29 19.54 -0.17
CA ILE A 149 2.18 18.38 0.75
C ILE A 149 3.42 18.13 1.60
N VAL A 150 4.51 18.87 1.38
CA VAL A 150 5.82 18.53 1.96
C VAL A 150 5.80 18.69 3.47
N ARG A 151 5.34 19.82 4.01
CA ARG A 151 5.21 20.04 5.46
C ARG A 151 4.24 19.06 6.11
N ALA A 152 3.10 18.82 5.46
CA ALA A 152 2.11 17.84 5.90
C ALA A 152 2.67 16.40 6.01
N ASN A 153 3.74 16.09 5.28
CA ASN A 153 4.41 14.78 5.35
C ASN A 153 5.64 14.74 6.25
N ALA A 154 6.15 15.88 6.71
CA ALA A 154 7.42 15.93 7.42
C ALA A 154 7.41 15.02 8.67
N ALA A 155 6.35 15.07 9.47
CA ALA A 155 6.20 14.23 10.66
C ALA A 155 6.23 12.71 10.34
N PHE A 156 5.68 12.30 9.19
CA PHE A 156 5.73 10.90 8.75
C PHE A 156 7.18 10.46 8.53
N PHE A 157 7.97 11.26 7.81
CA PHE A 157 9.37 10.93 7.51
C PHE A 157 10.25 11.00 8.76
N VAL A 158 10.04 11.99 9.64
CA VAL A 158 10.75 12.07 10.93
C VAL A 158 10.50 10.82 11.76
N ASN A 159 9.25 10.41 11.90
CA ASN A 159 8.91 9.22 12.70
C ASN A 159 9.43 7.92 12.07
N ARG A 160 9.38 7.79 10.74
CA ARG A 160 9.78 6.57 10.03
C ARG A 160 11.30 6.40 9.95
N PHE A 161 12.02 7.51 9.92
CA PHE A 161 13.46 7.59 9.68
C PHE A 161 14.17 8.45 10.73
N ALA A 162 13.77 8.30 12.00
CA ALA A 162 14.27 9.12 13.11
C ALA A 162 15.78 8.97 13.35
N THR A 163 16.32 7.77 13.09
CA THR A 163 17.72 7.39 13.39
C THR A 163 18.71 7.78 12.30
N MET A 164 18.26 8.31 11.16
CA MET A 164 19.14 8.69 10.04
C MET A 164 19.09 10.20 9.80
N ARG A 165 20.19 10.80 9.36
CA ARG A 165 20.20 12.19 8.89
C ARG A 165 19.71 12.21 7.45
N TRP A 166 18.64 12.93 7.14
CA TRP A 166 18.07 12.92 5.80
C TRP A 166 17.63 14.28 5.29
N SER A 167 17.44 14.38 3.98
CA SER A 167 17.01 15.59 3.29
C SER A 167 16.10 15.23 2.13
N ILE A 168 14.90 15.80 2.08
CA ILE A 168 13.98 15.67 0.95
C ILE A 168 13.96 17.01 0.24
N LEU A 169 14.42 16.98 -1.00
CA LEU A 169 14.52 18.12 -1.88
C LEU A 169 13.31 18.15 -2.81
N THR A 170 12.63 19.29 -2.86
CA THR A 170 11.53 19.54 -3.80
C THR A 170 11.69 20.92 -4.44
N PRO A 171 11.03 21.19 -5.58
CA PRO A 171 11.11 22.49 -6.25
C PRO A 171 10.62 23.67 -5.40
N ALA A 172 9.64 23.43 -4.52
CA ALA A 172 9.01 24.51 -3.74
C ALA A 172 9.70 24.72 -2.39
N LEU A 173 10.06 23.63 -1.69
CA LEU A 173 10.75 23.69 -0.40
C LEU A 173 11.57 22.43 -0.13
N THR A 174 12.59 22.54 0.71
CA THR A 174 13.37 21.39 1.17
C THR A 174 13.11 21.16 2.65
N ILE A 175 13.13 19.90 3.07
CA ILE A 175 13.07 19.55 4.50
C ILE A 175 14.27 18.69 4.86
N HIS A 176 14.88 18.99 6.00
CA HIS A 176 16.09 18.35 6.47
C HIS A 176 15.91 17.89 7.92
N TRP A 177 16.30 16.65 8.20
CA TRP A 177 16.31 16.08 9.54
C TRP A 177 17.73 15.70 9.92
N ASP A 178 18.22 16.27 11.02
CA ASP A 178 19.59 16.04 11.51
C ASP A 178 19.68 14.94 12.59
N GLY A 179 18.58 14.25 12.89
CA GLY A 179 18.47 13.30 13.99
C GLY A 179 17.86 13.88 15.27
N LYS A 180 17.70 15.21 15.36
CA LYS A 180 17.17 15.91 16.53
C LYS A 180 16.13 16.96 16.17
N ARG A 181 16.35 17.71 15.09
CA ARG A 181 15.52 18.82 14.64
C ARG A 181 15.22 18.71 13.15
N LEU A 182 13.98 19.05 12.82
CA LEU A 182 13.54 19.27 11.45
C LEU A 182 13.77 20.74 11.10
N THR A 183 14.46 21.00 10.00
CA THR A 183 14.66 22.33 9.43
C THR A 183 14.13 22.39 8.00
N GLU A 184 13.64 23.56 7.62
CA GLU A 184 13.16 23.85 6.26
C GLU A 184 14.19 24.68 5.52
N GLY A 185 14.30 24.48 4.22
CA GLY A 185 15.11 25.28 3.31
C GLY A 185 14.31 25.71 2.08
N LEU A 186 14.92 26.59 1.29
CA LEU A 186 14.35 27.04 0.02
C LEU A 186 14.22 25.89 -0.97
N GLY A 187 13.32 26.04 -1.95
CA GLY A 187 13.20 25.12 -3.06
C GLY A 187 14.55 24.81 -3.71
N ALA A 188 14.79 23.53 -3.97
CA ALA A 188 16.00 23.05 -4.63
C ALA A 188 15.71 22.72 -6.09
N SER A 189 16.75 22.62 -6.89
CA SER A 189 16.71 22.04 -8.23
C SER A 189 17.12 20.57 -8.18
N LYS A 190 16.78 19.83 -9.23
CA LYS A 190 17.18 18.42 -9.33
C LYS A 190 18.70 18.24 -9.33
N ALA A 191 19.46 19.22 -9.82
CA ALA A 191 20.92 19.19 -9.86
C ALA A 191 21.55 19.25 -8.46
N ASP A 192 20.78 19.69 -7.45
CA ASP A 192 21.23 19.74 -6.05
C ASP A 192 21.10 18.36 -5.36
N ALA A 193 20.46 17.39 -6.02
CA ALA A 193 20.46 16.00 -5.58
C ALA A 193 21.67 15.25 -6.18
N PRO A 194 22.33 14.34 -5.44
CA PRO A 194 23.52 13.63 -5.91
C PRO A 194 23.26 12.84 -7.21
N ASP A 195 24.12 13.07 -8.21
CA ASP A 195 24.21 12.31 -9.46
C ASP A 195 25.22 11.15 -9.31
N GLY A 196 24.88 9.98 -9.84
CA GLY A 196 25.73 8.79 -9.76
C GLY A 196 24.97 7.58 -9.22
N ASP A 197 25.12 6.46 -9.92
CA ASP A 197 24.27 5.29 -9.78
C ASP A 197 25.10 4.06 -9.40
N PRO A 198 25.05 3.58 -8.14
CA PRO A 198 25.60 2.29 -7.77
C PRO A 198 24.59 1.13 -7.92
N VAL A 199 23.41 1.33 -8.53
CA VAL A 199 22.37 0.28 -8.62
C VAL A 199 21.75 0.18 -10.03
N GLU A 200 22.36 0.81 -11.04
CA GLU A 200 21.80 0.82 -12.39
C GLU A 200 21.85 -0.55 -13.09
N ALA A 201 22.89 -1.36 -12.83
CA ALA A 201 23.06 -2.67 -13.48
C ALA A 201 22.09 -3.74 -12.94
N VAL A 202 21.77 -3.68 -11.65
CA VAL A 202 20.84 -4.62 -11.00
C VAL A 202 19.38 -4.24 -11.30
N TRP A 203 19.08 -2.94 -11.38
CA TRP A 203 17.73 -2.44 -11.65
C TRP A 203 17.33 -2.52 -13.12
N LYS A 204 18.27 -2.29 -14.07
CA LYS A 204 18.02 -2.47 -15.52
C LYS A 204 17.66 -3.91 -15.89
N THR A 205 18.25 -4.88 -15.19
CA THR A 205 17.97 -6.32 -15.37
C THR A 205 16.61 -6.72 -14.79
N TYR A 206 16.23 -6.11 -13.67
CA TYR A 206 14.92 -6.27 -13.07
C TYR A 206 13.81 -5.68 -13.95
N TYR A 207 13.91 -4.43 -14.41
CA TYR A 207 12.81 -3.80 -15.18
C TYR A 207 12.66 -4.35 -16.61
N ALA A 208 13.76 -4.77 -17.25
CA ALA A 208 13.73 -5.37 -18.59
C ALA A 208 13.10 -6.79 -18.61
N SER A 209 13.10 -7.51 -17.49
CA SER A 209 12.56 -8.88 -17.40
C SER A 209 11.06 -8.94 -17.06
N ILE A 210 10.46 -7.85 -16.59
CA ILE A 210 9.01 -7.74 -16.28
C ILE A 210 8.21 -6.97 -17.35
N PHE A 211 8.87 -6.34 -18.33
CA PHE A 211 8.21 -5.56 -19.38
C PHE A 211 7.69 -6.45 -20.52
N ASN A 212 6.38 -6.70 -20.57
CA ASN A 212 5.71 -7.40 -21.68
C ASN A 212 5.15 -6.39 -22.70
N PRO A 213 5.72 -6.27 -23.92
CA PRO A 213 5.30 -5.30 -24.93
C PRO A 213 3.83 -5.44 -25.35
N ALA A 214 3.27 -6.66 -25.28
CA ALA A 214 1.90 -6.97 -25.67
C ALA A 214 0.85 -6.49 -24.63
N ARG A 215 1.27 -6.05 -23.45
CA ARG A 215 0.40 -5.53 -22.36
C ARG A 215 0.39 -4.01 -22.23
N VAL A 216 1.09 -3.28 -23.11
CA VAL A 216 1.17 -1.82 -23.02
C VAL A 216 -0.14 -1.20 -23.51
N LYS A 217 -1.06 -0.91 -22.58
CA LYS A 217 -2.14 0.05 -22.82
C LYS A 217 -1.56 1.46 -22.71
N VAL A 218 -0.94 1.94 -23.78
CA VAL A 218 -0.23 3.24 -23.85
C VAL A 218 -1.11 4.38 -23.28
N GLY A 219 -2.41 4.37 -23.55
CA GLY A 219 -3.35 5.36 -23.01
C GLY A 219 -3.57 5.30 -21.49
N ALA A 220 -3.53 4.11 -20.86
CA ALA A 220 -3.66 3.96 -19.41
C ALA A 220 -2.34 4.27 -18.69
N MET A 221 -1.21 3.89 -19.28
CA MET A 221 0.13 4.23 -18.81
C MET A 221 0.37 5.74 -18.83
N LEU A 222 -0.08 6.46 -19.87
CA LEU A 222 0.00 7.92 -19.95
C LEU A 222 -0.94 8.64 -18.98
N LYS A 223 -2.02 7.97 -18.53
CA LYS A 223 -3.03 8.52 -17.62
C LYS A 223 -2.64 8.37 -16.15
N GLU A 224 -2.03 7.24 -15.79
CA GLU A 224 -1.48 6.99 -14.44
C GLU A 224 -0.04 7.52 -14.29
N MET A 225 0.69 7.68 -15.40
CA MET A 225 2.08 8.12 -15.45
C MET A 225 2.30 9.23 -16.51
N PRO A 226 1.87 10.48 -16.21
CA PRO A 226 2.02 11.60 -17.13
C PRO A 226 3.47 11.82 -17.58
N ARG A 227 3.68 12.08 -18.88
CA ARG A 227 5.02 12.22 -19.52
C ARG A 227 5.96 13.21 -18.84
N LYS A 228 5.43 14.17 -18.07
CA LYS A 228 6.23 15.16 -17.33
C LYS A 228 7.16 14.53 -16.27
N TYR A 229 6.78 13.40 -15.66
CA TYR A 229 7.59 12.72 -14.63
C TYR A 229 8.66 11.78 -15.20
N TRP A 230 8.65 11.55 -16.51
CA TRP A 230 9.54 10.59 -17.18
C TRP A 230 11.00 11.07 -17.23
N LYS A 231 11.26 12.35 -16.98
CA LYS A 231 12.63 12.88 -16.92
C LYS A 231 13.35 12.53 -15.61
N ASN A 232 12.61 11.99 -14.63
CA ASN A 232 13.09 11.72 -13.26
C ASN A 232 13.12 10.23 -12.91
N MET A 233 12.77 9.37 -13.87
CA MET A 233 12.78 7.91 -13.72
C MET A 233 13.84 7.33 -14.68
N PRO A 234 14.84 6.58 -14.17
CA PRO A 234 15.83 5.87 -15.00
C PRO A 234 15.19 4.94 -16.05
N GLU A 235 13.99 4.42 -15.77
CA GLU A 235 13.27 3.42 -16.57
C GLU A 235 12.64 4.03 -17.84
N THR A 236 12.32 5.32 -17.85
CA THR A 236 11.67 6.00 -18.97
C THR A 236 12.62 6.50 -20.06
N ALA A 237 13.93 6.52 -19.81
CA ALA A 237 14.95 6.75 -20.85
C ALA A 237 14.93 5.63 -21.91
N LEU A 238 14.52 4.43 -21.51
CA LEU A 238 14.38 3.27 -22.40
C LEU A 238 13.05 3.28 -23.16
N VAL A 239 12.03 4.03 -22.71
CA VAL A 239 10.66 3.95 -23.26
C VAL A 239 10.56 4.38 -24.73
N PRO A 240 11.22 5.46 -25.21
CA PRO A 240 11.23 5.79 -26.64
C PRO A 240 11.91 4.70 -27.48
N ALA A 241 13.03 4.12 -27.00
CA ALA A 241 13.74 3.04 -27.66
C ALA A 241 12.98 1.70 -27.59
N LEU A 242 12.25 1.43 -26.52
CA LEU A 242 11.38 0.27 -26.33
C LEU A 242 10.11 0.37 -27.17
N ILE A 243 9.55 1.57 -27.38
CA ILE A 243 8.43 1.81 -28.28
C ILE A 243 8.88 1.70 -29.75
N ALA A 244 10.03 2.29 -30.10
CA ALA A 244 10.60 2.21 -31.44
C ALA A 244 11.09 0.79 -31.79
N SER A 245 11.64 0.05 -30.82
CA SER A 245 12.02 -1.36 -30.99
C SER A 245 10.86 -2.33 -30.80
N ALA A 246 9.73 -1.93 -30.23
CA ALA A 246 8.56 -2.81 -30.07
C ALA A 246 7.97 -3.19 -31.43
N GLN A 247 7.86 -2.28 -32.40
CA GLN A 247 7.32 -2.63 -33.73
C GLN A 247 8.29 -3.51 -34.56
N ALA A 248 9.61 -3.25 -34.45
CA ALA A 248 10.64 -4.07 -35.10
C ALA A 248 10.79 -5.44 -34.44
N ARG A 249 10.79 -5.49 -33.09
CA ARG A 249 10.84 -6.74 -32.30
C ARG A 249 9.54 -7.51 -32.33
N GLU A 250 8.38 -6.89 -32.55
CA GLU A 250 7.11 -7.60 -32.78
C GLU A 250 7.17 -8.37 -34.10
N SER A 251 7.71 -7.74 -35.15
CA SER A 251 7.92 -8.38 -36.45
C SER A 251 8.97 -9.51 -36.39
N GLU A 252 10.04 -9.33 -35.61
CA GLU A 252 11.11 -10.32 -35.41
C GLU A 252 10.75 -11.41 -34.39
N MET A 253 9.97 -11.10 -33.34
CA MET A 253 9.39 -12.05 -32.38
C MET A 253 8.33 -12.92 -33.03
N VAL A 254 7.50 -12.42 -33.95
CA VAL A 254 6.55 -13.28 -34.70
C VAL A 254 7.30 -14.28 -35.59
N ALA A 255 8.47 -13.90 -36.12
CA ALA A 255 9.33 -14.79 -36.89
C ALA A 255 10.11 -15.79 -36.00
N THR A 256 10.56 -15.36 -34.81
CA THR A 256 11.42 -16.15 -33.89
C THR A 256 10.62 -17.00 -32.89
N ALA A 257 9.40 -16.59 -32.51
CA ALA A 257 8.50 -17.32 -31.61
C ALA A 257 7.98 -18.64 -32.22
N LYS A 258 8.12 -18.82 -33.54
CA LYS A 258 7.90 -20.13 -34.17
C LYS A 258 8.98 -21.15 -33.83
N THR A 259 10.13 -20.74 -33.28
CA THR A 259 11.33 -21.57 -33.29
C THR A 259 11.86 -21.95 -31.89
N LYS A 260 11.67 -21.16 -30.83
CA LYS A 260 12.13 -21.53 -29.46
C LYS A 260 11.32 -20.90 -28.32
N ILE A 261 10.59 -21.72 -27.55
CA ILE A 261 9.95 -21.36 -26.27
C ILE A 261 10.54 -22.24 -25.15
N VAL A 262 10.92 -21.64 -24.01
CA VAL A 262 11.05 -22.32 -22.71
C VAL A 262 10.28 -21.49 -21.66
N PRO A 263 9.23 -22.03 -21.00
CA PRO A 263 8.46 -21.31 -19.98
C PRO A 263 9.18 -21.25 -18.60
N GLY A 264 9.05 -20.15 -17.84
CA GLY A 264 9.22 -20.15 -16.36
C GLY A 264 10.19 -19.14 -15.72
N GLY A 265 11.22 -18.63 -16.42
CA GLY A 265 12.34 -17.91 -15.79
C GLY A 265 11.99 -16.62 -15.02
N ASN A 266 11.06 -15.79 -15.53
CA ASN A 266 10.79 -14.47 -14.94
C ASN A 266 9.89 -14.53 -13.69
N ILE A 267 9.08 -15.59 -13.54
CA ILE A 267 8.17 -15.74 -12.39
C ILE A 267 8.97 -16.17 -11.16
N GLN A 268 9.93 -17.07 -11.35
CA GLN A 268 10.80 -17.57 -10.28
C GLN A 268 11.59 -16.42 -9.61
N ALA A 269 12.22 -15.55 -10.40
CA ALA A 269 12.95 -14.39 -9.88
C ALA A 269 12.04 -13.40 -9.12
N ALA A 270 10.81 -13.19 -9.59
CA ALA A 270 9.84 -12.35 -8.89
C ALA A 270 9.40 -12.95 -7.54
N TRP A 271 9.29 -14.28 -7.48
CA TRP A 271 8.98 -14.99 -6.23
C TRP A 271 10.12 -14.88 -5.22
N GLU A 272 11.37 -15.05 -5.67
CA GLU A 272 12.56 -14.92 -4.81
C GLU A 272 12.64 -13.53 -4.18
N ALA A 273 12.45 -12.46 -4.98
CA ALA A 273 12.42 -11.10 -4.48
C ALA A 273 11.27 -10.85 -3.47
N LEU A 274 10.08 -11.40 -3.74
CA LEU A 274 8.94 -11.29 -2.82
C LEU A 274 9.23 -12.00 -1.49
N ARG A 275 9.84 -13.19 -1.55
CA ARG A 275 10.25 -13.95 -0.37
C ARG A 275 11.29 -13.17 0.45
N GLU A 276 12.29 -12.56 -0.19
CA GLU A 276 13.30 -11.74 0.50
C GLU A 276 12.69 -10.53 1.22
N GLU A 277 11.71 -9.85 0.60
CA GLU A 277 10.99 -8.77 1.29
C GLU A 277 10.21 -9.31 2.49
N ALA A 278 9.60 -10.50 2.37
CA ALA A 278 8.84 -11.13 3.44
C ALA A 278 9.69 -11.42 4.68
N MET A 279 10.94 -11.84 4.49
CA MET A 279 11.88 -12.13 5.58
C MET A 279 12.16 -10.91 6.48
N ASN A 280 11.91 -9.70 5.98
CA ASN A 280 12.13 -8.44 6.71
C ASN A 280 10.81 -7.76 7.14
N CYS A 281 9.70 -8.51 7.12
CA CYS A 281 8.37 -7.95 7.30
C CYS A 281 8.10 -7.49 8.75
N THR A 282 7.71 -6.22 8.89
CA THR A 282 7.30 -5.62 10.18
C THR A 282 5.83 -5.15 10.21
N ARG A 283 4.99 -5.64 9.27
CA ARG A 283 3.59 -5.22 9.09
C ARG A 283 2.66 -5.47 10.29
N CYS A 284 3.00 -6.39 11.19
CA CYS A 284 2.27 -6.65 12.45
C CYS A 284 3.25 -7.00 13.57
N HIS A 285 2.83 -7.03 14.83
CA HIS A 285 3.74 -7.21 15.96
C HIS A 285 4.36 -8.62 16.10
N LEU A 286 3.87 -9.61 15.36
CA LEU A 286 4.33 -11.01 15.48
C LEU A 286 5.82 -11.22 15.14
N TYR A 287 6.40 -10.37 14.28
CA TYR A 287 7.84 -10.45 13.95
C TYR A 287 8.75 -10.28 15.18
N LYS A 288 8.25 -9.65 16.25
CA LYS A 288 9.04 -9.38 17.45
C LYS A 288 9.37 -10.62 18.27
N HIS A 289 8.57 -11.68 18.12
CA HIS A 289 8.63 -12.87 18.98
C HIS A 289 8.89 -14.16 18.21
N ALA A 290 8.46 -14.23 16.96
CA ALA A 290 8.82 -15.31 16.04
C ALA A 290 10.34 -15.34 15.80
N THR A 291 10.88 -16.52 15.54
CA THR A 291 12.31 -16.67 15.21
C THR A 291 12.60 -16.12 13.81
N GLN A 292 11.72 -16.38 12.85
CA GLN A 292 11.85 -15.90 11.48
C GLN A 292 10.49 -15.88 10.77
N THR A 293 10.45 -15.28 9.58
CA THR A 293 9.32 -15.43 8.67
C THR A 293 9.34 -16.82 8.03
N VAL A 294 8.19 -17.49 8.00
CA VAL A 294 8.00 -18.72 7.20
C VAL A 294 7.10 -18.36 6.02
N PHE A 295 7.73 -18.25 4.85
CA PHE A 295 7.04 -17.93 3.59
C PHE A 295 6.41 -19.19 2.97
N GLY A 296 5.71 -19.03 1.85
CA GLY A 296 5.21 -20.19 1.10
C GLY A 296 6.32 -20.89 0.32
N GLU A 297 6.10 -22.13 -0.07
CA GLU A 297 7.05 -22.97 -0.81
C GLU A 297 6.34 -23.89 -1.82
N GLY A 298 6.99 -24.11 -2.96
CA GLY A 298 6.52 -24.98 -4.04
C GLY A 298 6.79 -24.36 -5.42
N PRO A 299 6.38 -25.03 -6.51
CA PRO A 299 6.51 -24.47 -7.85
C PRO A 299 5.69 -23.18 -7.99
N VAL A 300 6.27 -22.16 -8.63
CA VAL A 300 5.62 -20.87 -8.86
C VAL A 300 4.57 -20.92 -9.99
N ASP A 301 4.47 -22.06 -10.67
CA ASP A 301 3.45 -22.41 -11.67
C ASP A 301 2.49 -23.50 -11.17
N ALA A 302 2.40 -23.71 -9.85
CA ALA A 302 1.55 -24.72 -9.25
C ALA A 302 0.06 -24.46 -9.53
N ASP A 303 -0.62 -25.47 -10.07
CA ASP A 303 -2.08 -25.45 -10.29
C ASP A 303 -2.86 -25.46 -8.95
N LEU A 304 -2.26 -26.00 -7.89
CA LEU A 304 -2.83 -26.08 -6.54
C LEU A 304 -2.03 -25.23 -5.55
N MET A 305 -2.76 -24.43 -4.77
CA MET A 305 -2.21 -23.70 -3.63
C MET A 305 -2.93 -24.10 -2.34
N PHE A 306 -2.19 -24.45 -1.28
CA PHE A 306 -2.74 -24.72 0.05
C PHE A 306 -2.36 -23.62 1.02
N VAL A 307 -3.34 -23.13 1.79
CA VAL A 307 -3.15 -22.06 2.76
C VAL A 307 -3.53 -22.55 4.15
N GLY A 308 -2.56 -22.62 5.06
CA GLY A 308 -2.74 -22.89 6.48
C GLY A 308 -3.02 -21.65 7.32
N GLU A 309 -3.02 -21.82 8.65
CA GLU A 309 -3.26 -20.73 9.60
C GLU A 309 -2.03 -19.84 9.82
N GLN A 310 -0.97 -20.41 10.39
CA GLN A 310 0.29 -19.77 10.71
C GLN A 310 1.38 -20.84 10.87
N PRO A 311 2.67 -20.47 10.92
CA PRO A 311 3.75 -21.41 11.22
C PRO A 311 3.60 -21.92 12.66
N GLY A 312 3.95 -23.18 12.91
CA GLY A 312 4.08 -23.73 14.26
C GLY A 312 5.50 -23.60 14.80
N ASP A 313 5.75 -24.27 15.93
CA ASP A 313 7.03 -24.24 16.63
C ASP A 313 8.18 -24.79 15.77
N GLN A 314 7.95 -25.88 15.05
CA GLN A 314 8.97 -26.49 14.20
C GLN A 314 9.18 -25.70 12.91
N GLU A 315 8.09 -25.21 12.30
CA GLU A 315 8.13 -24.38 11.11
C GLU A 315 8.90 -23.08 11.37
N ASP A 316 8.65 -22.41 12.49
CA ASP A 316 9.34 -21.17 12.89
C ASP A 316 10.85 -21.34 13.08
N LEU A 317 11.30 -22.52 13.53
CA LEU A 317 12.73 -22.81 13.65
C LEU A 317 13.34 -23.25 12.31
N ALA A 318 12.59 -24.00 11.52
CA ALA A 318 13.07 -24.56 10.26
C ALA A 318 13.04 -23.54 9.10
N GLY A 319 12.14 -22.56 9.13
CA GLY A 319 11.92 -21.63 8.03
C GLY A 319 11.03 -22.17 6.90
N HIS A 320 10.46 -23.37 7.08
CA HIS A 320 9.69 -24.10 6.06
C HIS A 320 8.24 -24.36 6.53
N PRO A 321 7.22 -24.18 5.67
CA PRO A 321 5.84 -24.39 6.03
C PRO A 321 5.49 -25.89 6.08
N PHE A 322 4.65 -26.29 7.03
CA PHE A 322 4.12 -27.66 7.18
C PHE A 322 5.21 -28.75 7.37
N VAL A 323 6.20 -28.52 8.24
CA VAL A 323 7.21 -29.54 8.58
C VAL A 323 6.92 -30.28 9.90
N GLY A 324 6.05 -29.72 10.75
CA GLY A 324 5.67 -30.31 12.03
C GLY A 324 4.64 -31.44 11.93
N PRO A 325 4.07 -31.88 13.07
CA PRO A 325 3.12 -33.00 13.10
C PRO A 325 1.87 -32.79 12.23
N ALA A 326 1.37 -31.55 12.14
CA ALA A 326 0.25 -31.21 11.27
C ALA A 326 0.64 -31.27 9.78
N GLY A 327 1.89 -30.94 9.46
CA GLY A 327 2.48 -31.10 8.13
C GLY A 327 2.60 -32.55 7.71
N GLN A 328 3.10 -33.42 8.59
CA GLN A 328 3.17 -34.87 8.35
C GLN A 328 1.78 -35.48 8.11
N MET A 329 0.76 -35.04 8.87
CA MET A 329 -0.63 -35.43 8.64
C MET A 329 -1.14 -34.94 7.28
N PHE A 330 -0.78 -33.72 6.88
CA PHE A 330 -1.15 -33.14 5.60
C PHE A 330 -0.50 -33.89 4.43
N ASP A 331 0.81 -34.16 4.49
CA ASP A 331 1.54 -34.89 3.46
C ASP A 331 0.98 -36.31 3.27
N ARG A 332 0.65 -36.99 4.38
CA ARG A 332 -0.02 -38.30 4.32
C ARG A 332 -1.38 -38.22 3.63
N ALA A 333 -2.19 -37.22 3.98
CA ALA A 333 -3.51 -37.04 3.38
C ALA A 333 -3.43 -36.66 1.90
N MET A 334 -2.43 -35.87 1.50
CA MET A 334 -2.15 -35.57 0.09
C MET A 334 -1.80 -36.84 -0.70
N ALA A 335 -0.92 -37.68 -0.15
CA ALA A 335 -0.55 -38.95 -0.76
C ALA A 335 -1.77 -39.86 -0.94
N ASP A 336 -2.59 -40.02 0.11
CA ASP A 336 -3.81 -40.82 0.08
C ASP A 336 -4.87 -40.24 -0.89
N ALA A 337 -4.88 -38.92 -1.10
CA ALA A 337 -5.74 -38.25 -2.07
C ALA A 337 -5.24 -38.34 -3.53
N GLY A 338 -4.01 -38.82 -3.73
CA GLY A 338 -3.35 -38.84 -5.04
C GLY A 338 -2.91 -37.45 -5.52
N VAL A 339 -2.71 -36.49 -4.60
CA VAL A 339 -2.23 -35.15 -4.91
C VAL A 339 -0.72 -35.08 -4.67
N ASP A 340 0.03 -34.74 -5.70
CA ASP A 340 1.49 -34.64 -5.62
C ASP A 340 1.93 -33.35 -4.89
N ARG A 341 2.57 -33.52 -3.73
CA ARG A 341 3.08 -32.43 -2.89
C ARG A 341 4.13 -31.58 -3.59
N ALA A 342 4.92 -32.17 -4.49
CA ALA A 342 5.95 -31.45 -5.24
C ALA A 342 5.37 -30.53 -6.32
N ARG A 343 4.10 -30.73 -6.69
CA ARG A 343 3.38 -29.90 -7.68
C ARG A 343 2.47 -28.84 -7.05
N ALA A 344 2.45 -28.76 -5.72
CA ALA A 344 1.60 -27.84 -4.99
C ALA A 344 2.42 -26.73 -4.33
N TYR A 345 1.89 -25.51 -4.35
CA TYR A 345 2.39 -24.40 -3.56
C TYR A 345 1.72 -24.40 -2.19
N VAL A 346 2.48 -24.31 -1.11
CA VAL A 346 1.95 -24.41 0.26
C VAL A 346 2.43 -23.24 1.08
N THR A 347 1.52 -22.59 1.79
CA THR A 347 1.80 -21.38 2.55
C THR A 347 0.85 -21.23 3.75
N ASN A 348 1.00 -20.15 4.53
CA ASN A 348 0.13 -19.83 5.66
C ASN A 348 -0.47 -18.43 5.56
N ALA A 349 -1.68 -18.24 6.08
CA ALA A 349 -2.35 -16.95 6.13
C ALA A 349 -1.55 -15.88 6.87
N VAL A 350 -0.86 -16.27 7.94
CA VAL A 350 0.09 -15.44 8.69
C VAL A 350 1.49 -16.04 8.55
N LYS A 351 2.53 -15.20 8.43
CA LYS A 351 3.91 -15.65 8.13
C LYS A 351 4.84 -15.75 9.34
N HIS A 352 4.38 -15.35 10.53
CA HIS A 352 5.16 -15.39 11.77
C HIS A 352 4.41 -16.22 12.82
N PHE A 353 5.14 -17.01 13.59
CA PHE A 353 4.55 -17.86 14.62
C PHE A 353 4.09 -17.05 15.83
N LYS A 354 2.78 -17.07 16.11
CA LYS A 354 2.21 -16.54 17.35
C LYS A 354 2.14 -17.63 18.41
N TYR A 355 2.76 -17.37 19.57
CA TYR A 355 2.77 -18.29 20.70
C TYR A 355 2.78 -17.57 22.04
N GLU A 356 2.43 -18.32 23.08
CA GLU A 356 2.58 -17.95 24.47
C GLU A 356 3.58 -18.89 25.16
N LEU A 357 4.37 -18.37 26.09
CA LEU A 357 5.33 -19.19 26.83
C LEU A 357 4.64 -19.85 28.03
N ARG A 358 4.69 -21.18 28.08
CA ARG A 358 4.35 -21.97 29.27
C ARG A 358 5.60 -22.66 29.78
N GLY A 359 6.28 -22.02 30.74
CA GLY A 359 7.64 -22.39 31.12
C GLY A 359 8.60 -22.15 29.95
N LYS A 360 9.33 -23.19 29.53
CA LYS A 360 10.24 -23.13 28.36
C LYS A 360 9.57 -23.50 27.04
N ARG A 361 8.29 -23.92 27.04
CA ARG A 361 7.60 -24.39 25.83
C ARG A 361 6.85 -23.24 25.16
N ARG A 362 6.96 -23.14 23.84
CA ARG A 362 6.17 -22.24 22.99
C ARG A 362 4.83 -22.91 22.67
N ILE A 363 3.74 -22.35 23.19
CA ILE A 363 2.39 -22.87 22.99
C ILE A 363 1.71 -22.03 21.92
N HIS A 364 1.31 -22.67 20.82
CA HIS A 364 0.62 -22.01 19.72
C HIS A 364 -0.60 -21.22 20.19
N SER A 365 -0.67 -19.94 19.81
CA SER A 365 -1.83 -19.05 20.03
C SER A 365 -2.38 -18.58 18.68
N LYS A 366 -3.71 -18.52 18.56
CA LYS A 366 -4.37 -18.26 17.27
C LYS A 366 -4.17 -16.79 16.82
N PRO A 367 -3.90 -16.53 15.53
CA PRO A 367 -3.89 -15.18 15.02
C PRO A 367 -5.25 -14.48 15.18
N ASP A 368 -5.21 -13.20 15.54
CA ASP A 368 -6.40 -12.35 15.61
C ASP A 368 -6.74 -11.72 14.26
N ALA A 369 -7.87 -11.02 14.22
CA ALA A 369 -8.37 -10.36 13.01
C ALA A 369 -7.40 -9.33 12.42
N GLY A 370 -6.71 -8.57 13.27
CA GLY A 370 -5.78 -7.52 12.85
C GLY A 370 -4.50 -8.12 12.28
N GLU A 371 -3.97 -9.17 12.91
CA GLU A 371 -2.80 -9.92 12.42
C GLU A 371 -3.08 -10.58 11.06
N ILE A 372 -4.22 -11.24 10.90
CA ILE A 372 -4.64 -11.84 9.63
C ILE A 372 -4.75 -10.76 8.54
N THR A 373 -5.41 -9.64 8.85
CA THR A 373 -5.59 -8.53 7.90
C THR A 373 -4.25 -7.92 7.48
N ALA A 374 -3.34 -7.72 8.44
CA ALA A 374 -2.02 -7.17 8.16
C ALA A 374 -1.16 -8.11 7.30
N CYS A 375 -1.26 -9.43 7.52
CA CYS A 375 -0.50 -10.42 6.78
C CYS A 375 -1.12 -10.80 5.42
N ARG A 376 -2.43 -10.52 5.22
CA ARG A 376 -3.16 -10.79 3.97
C ARG A 376 -2.47 -10.25 2.73
N TRP A 377 -1.77 -9.11 2.85
CA TRP A 377 -1.00 -8.54 1.75
C TRP A 377 -0.03 -9.56 1.12
N TRP A 378 0.63 -10.40 1.92
CA TRP A 378 1.54 -11.44 1.41
C TRP A 378 0.82 -12.54 0.66
N ILE A 379 -0.34 -12.98 1.18
CA ILE A 379 -1.19 -13.97 0.50
C ILE A 379 -1.65 -13.42 -0.86
N ASP A 380 -2.09 -12.16 -0.90
CA ASP A 380 -2.52 -11.51 -2.13
C ASP A 380 -1.38 -11.46 -3.17
N GLN A 381 -0.13 -11.23 -2.73
CA GLN A 381 1.04 -11.27 -3.62
C GLN A 381 1.36 -12.70 -4.10
N GLU A 382 1.30 -13.70 -3.22
CA GLU A 382 1.52 -15.10 -3.60
C GLU A 382 0.46 -15.58 -4.60
N LEU A 383 -0.83 -15.28 -4.38
CA LEU A 383 -1.92 -15.59 -5.31
C LEU A 383 -1.73 -14.92 -6.66
N ALA A 384 -1.38 -13.62 -6.66
CA ALA A 384 -1.16 -12.86 -7.89
C ALA A 384 0.01 -13.39 -8.72
N LEU A 385 1.02 -13.99 -8.06
CA LEU A 385 2.21 -14.52 -8.70
C LEU A 385 1.99 -15.96 -9.18
N VAL A 386 1.53 -16.85 -8.30
CA VAL A 386 1.37 -18.29 -8.56
C VAL A 386 0.17 -18.56 -9.46
N LYS A 387 -0.92 -17.80 -9.29
CA LYS A 387 -2.19 -17.96 -10.03
C LYS A 387 -2.67 -19.41 -10.11
N PRO A 388 -2.86 -20.06 -8.94
CA PRO A 388 -3.34 -21.44 -8.91
C PRO A 388 -4.73 -21.52 -9.55
N LYS A 389 -5.04 -22.66 -10.17
CA LYS A 389 -6.40 -22.97 -10.62
C LYS A 389 -7.34 -23.17 -9.44
N MET A 390 -6.84 -23.72 -8.33
CA MET A 390 -7.59 -23.94 -7.10
C MET A 390 -6.76 -23.60 -5.86
N THR A 391 -7.32 -22.79 -4.97
CA THR A 391 -6.75 -22.47 -3.65
C THR A 391 -7.51 -23.18 -2.53
N VAL A 392 -6.85 -24.06 -1.79
CA VAL A 392 -7.44 -24.81 -0.69
C VAL A 392 -7.12 -24.15 0.65
N ALA A 393 -8.15 -23.65 1.32
CA ALA A 393 -8.09 -23.08 2.65
C ALA A 393 -8.17 -24.17 3.73
N LEU A 394 -7.09 -24.37 4.46
CA LEU A 394 -6.99 -25.33 5.56
C LEU A 394 -7.41 -24.63 6.86
N GLY A 395 -8.71 -24.68 7.18
CA GLY A 395 -9.28 -24.10 8.40
C GLY A 395 -9.79 -22.66 8.28
N ALA A 396 -10.35 -22.17 9.38
CA ALA A 396 -11.11 -20.91 9.40
C ALA A 396 -10.24 -19.67 9.22
N THR A 397 -9.00 -19.69 9.70
CA THR A 397 -8.07 -18.56 9.57
C THR A 397 -7.60 -18.39 8.14
N ALA A 398 -7.26 -19.50 7.46
CA ALA A 398 -6.95 -19.51 6.03
C ALA A 398 -8.12 -18.97 5.21
N ALA A 399 -9.33 -19.49 5.45
CA ALA A 399 -10.53 -19.02 4.77
C ALA A 399 -10.75 -17.52 5.02
N ARG A 400 -10.62 -17.05 6.27
CA ARG A 400 -10.77 -15.62 6.57
C ARG A 400 -9.76 -14.75 5.81
N SER A 401 -8.51 -15.20 5.71
CA SER A 401 -7.47 -14.49 4.97
C SER A 401 -7.82 -14.35 3.49
N LEU A 402 -8.22 -15.45 2.85
CA LEU A 402 -8.54 -15.48 1.43
C LEU A 402 -9.79 -14.65 1.10
N PHE A 403 -10.89 -14.87 1.83
CA PHE A 403 -12.18 -14.22 1.55
C PHE A 403 -12.33 -12.82 2.16
N GLY A 404 -11.40 -12.38 3.02
CA GLY A 404 -11.45 -11.09 3.71
C GLY A 404 -12.55 -10.97 4.78
N LYS A 405 -13.28 -12.06 5.08
CA LYS A 405 -14.37 -12.11 6.07
C LYS A 405 -14.42 -13.46 6.78
N ALA A 406 -15.04 -13.52 7.94
CA ALA A 406 -15.18 -14.79 8.67
C ALA A 406 -16.04 -15.79 7.88
N MET A 407 -15.57 -17.04 7.78
CA MET A 407 -16.23 -18.14 7.07
C MET A 407 -16.51 -19.29 8.04
N THR A 408 -17.69 -19.89 7.95
CA THR A 408 -18.05 -21.07 8.77
C THR A 408 -17.68 -22.35 8.02
N ILE A 409 -16.58 -23.01 8.41
CA ILE A 409 -16.05 -24.21 7.73
C ILE A 409 -17.15 -25.25 7.46
N GLY A 410 -17.91 -25.65 8.49
CA GLY A 410 -18.91 -26.71 8.35
C GLY A 410 -20.02 -26.43 7.33
N ARG A 411 -20.31 -25.15 7.03
CA ARG A 411 -21.28 -24.74 6.01
C ARG A 411 -20.67 -24.69 4.61
N GLU A 412 -19.40 -24.31 4.54
CA GLU A 412 -18.73 -23.94 3.30
C GLU A 412 -17.82 -25.03 2.73
N ARG A 413 -17.53 -26.06 3.53
CA ARG A 413 -16.70 -27.20 3.15
C ARG A 413 -17.36 -28.03 2.05
N GLY A 414 -16.54 -28.56 1.15
CA GLY A 414 -16.99 -29.54 0.15
C GLY A 414 -17.55 -28.95 -1.14
N ARG A 415 -17.40 -27.63 -1.36
CA ARG A 415 -17.83 -26.94 -2.59
C ARG A 415 -16.78 -25.95 -3.09
N VAL A 416 -16.81 -25.70 -4.39
CA VAL A 416 -16.04 -24.64 -5.02
C VAL A 416 -16.67 -23.29 -4.70
N LEU A 417 -15.84 -22.34 -4.29
CA LEU A 417 -16.19 -20.96 -3.97
C LEU A 417 -15.38 -20.01 -4.84
N GLU A 418 -15.90 -18.82 -5.08
CA GLU A 418 -15.21 -17.77 -5.82
C GLU A 418 -14.49 -16.82 -4.84
N LEU A 419 -13.18 -16.63 -5.03
CA LEU A 419 -12.37 -15.66 -4.32
C LEU A 419 -12.67 -14.24 -4.81
N PRO A 420 -12.41 -13.20 -3.99
CA PRO A 420 -12.64 -11.80 -4.39
C PRO A 420 -11.89 -11.34 -5.64
N ASP A 421 -10.83 -12.03 -6.04
CA ASP A 421 -10.03 -11.78 -7.25
C ASP A 421 -10.46 -12.62 -8.47
N GLY A 422 -11.52 -13.43 -8.33
CA GLY A 422 -12.06 -14.32 -9.36
C GLY A 422 -11.43 -15.71 -9.39
N GLY A 423 -10.49 -16.04 -8.48
CA GLY A 423 -9.93 -17.39 -8.35
C GLY A 423 -10.91 -18.40 -7.75
N ALA A 424 -10.69 -19.69 -7.99
CA ALA A 424 -11.48 -20.75 -7.34
C ALA A 424 -10.85 -21.16 -6.01
N ALA A 425 -11.69 -21.38 -5.00
CA ALA A 425 -11.25 -21.83 -3.69
C ALA A 425 -12.09 -22.99 -3.15
N TRP A 426 -11.43 -23.81 -2.32
CA TRP A 426 -12.03 -24.89 -1.56
C TRP A 426 -11.74 -24.69 -0.08
N ILE A 427 -12.69 -24.98 0.81
CA ILE A 427 -12.47 -24.91 2.26
C ILE A 427 -12.53 -26.31 2.85
N THR A 428 -11.58 -26.63 3.73
CA THR A 428 -11.62 -27.85 4.54
C THR A 428 -11.09 -27.59 5.96
N VAL A 429 -11.06 -28.62 6.81
CA VAL A 429 -10.51 -28.56 8.17
C VAL A 429 -8.99 -28.41 8.13
N HIS A 430 -8.42 -27.82 9.18
CA HIS A 430 -6.96 -27.76 9.32
C HIS A 430 -6.41 -29.11 9.81
N PRO A 431 -5.27 -29.62 9.30
CA PRO A 431 -4.71 -30.92 9.71
C PRO A 431 -4.47 -31.08 11.21
N SER A 432 -4.15 -29.97 11.91
CA SER A 432 -3.99 -29.99 13.38
C SER A 432 -5.28 -30.30 14.14
N TYR A 433 -6.46 -30.13 13.53
CA TYR A 433 -7.74 -30.55 14.11
C TYR A 433 -7.80 -32.07 14.24
N LEU A 434 -7.34 -32.81 13.21
CA LEU A 434 -7.28 -34.27 13.19
C LEU A 434 -6.41 -34.83 14.33
N LEU A 435 -5.33 -34.11 14.68
CA LEU A 435 -4.43 -34.48 15.77
C LEU A 435 -5.02 -34.25 17.17
N ARG A 436 -6.08 -33.45 17.28
CA ARG A 436 -6.71 -33.07 18.55
C ARG A 436 -7.99 -33.85 18.83
N LEU A 437 -8.45 -34.68 17.90
CA LEU A 437 -9.62 -35.53 18.11
C LEU A 437 -9.28 -36.61 19.18
N PRO A 438 -10.09 -36.72 20.25
CA PRO A 438 -9.82 -37.65 21.35
C PRO A 438 -10.17 -39.10 21.02
N ASP A 439 -11.11 -39.29 20.08
CA ASP A 439 -11.65 -40.59 19.69
C ASP A 439 -11.03 -41.05 18.36
N GLU A 440 -10.54 -42.29 18.31
CA GLU A 440 -9.82 -42.83 17.15
C GLU A 440 -10.76 -43.15 15.98
N ASP A 441 -12.03 -43.51 16.23
CA ASP A 441 -13.00 -43.72 15.15
C ASP A 441 -13.38 -42.39 14.48
N ALA A 442 -13.67 -41.36 15.28
CA ALA A 442 -13.92 -40.00 14.81
C ALA A 442 -12.71 -39.44 14.05
N LYS A 443 -11.49 -39.72 14.51
CA LYS A 443 -10.26 -39.33 13.82
C LYS A 443 -10.10 -40.03 12.48
N ARG A 444 -10.40 -41.33 12.38
CA ARG A 444 -10.39 -42.08 11.12
C ARG A 444 -11.44 -41.56 10.15
N GLU A 445 -12.66 -41.31 10.61
CA GLU A 445 -13.74 -40.74 9.80
C GLU A 445 -13.40 -39.35 9.28
N GLU A 446 -12.91 -38.47 10.15
CA GLU A 446 -12.59 -37.10 9.80
C GLU A 446 -11.37 -37.03 8.87
N TYR A 447 -10.39 -37.91 9.06
CA TYR A 447 -9.28 -38.09 8.12
C TYR A 447 -9.77 -38.52 6.74
N ALA A 448 -10.68 -39.49 6.65
CA ALA A 448 -11.25 -39.92 5.38
C ALA A 448 -11.99 -38.78 4.66
N LYS A 449 -12.75 -37.95 5.39
CA LYS A 449 -13.40 -36.74 4.84
C LYS A 449 -12.37 -35.72 4.36
N PHE A 450 -11.29 -35.52 5.12
CA PHE A 450 -10.21 -34.61 4.74
C PHE A 450 -9.53 -35.07 3.43
N VAL A 451 -9.21 -36.35 3.29
CA VAL A 451 -8.69 -36.93 2.05
C VAL A 451 -9.67 -36.74 0.88
N ALA A 452 -10.96 -36.95 1.12
CA ALA A 452 -12.00 -36.74 0.11
C ALA A 452 -12.08 -35.27 -0.36
N ASP A 453 -11.93 -34.30 0.55
CA ASP A 453 -11.87 -32.88 0.19
C ASP A 453 -10.66 -32.57 -0.68
N LEU A 454 -9.47 -33.06 -0.33
CA LEU A 454 -8.26 -32.83 -1.11
C LEU A 454 -8.39 -33.39 -2.53
N LYS A 455 -8.96 -34.60 -2.64
CA LYS A 455 -9.24 -35.25 -3.92
C LYS A 455 -10.26 -34.46 -4.75
N ALA A 456 -11.34 -34.00 -4.12
CA ALA A 456 -12.39 -33.24 -4.79
C ALA A 456 -11.90 -31.85 -5.23
N ALA A 457 -11.12 -31.15 -4.41
CA ALA A 457 -10.50 -29.88 -4.77
C ALA A 457 -9.55 -30.04 -5.97
N ALA A 458 -8.73 -31.10 -5.98
CA ALA A 458 -7.84 -31.38 -7.11
C ALA A 458 -8.61 -31.76 -8.39
N ALA A 459 -9.75 -32.44 -8.27
CA ALA A 459 -10.60 -32.79 -9.42
C ALA A 459 -11.44 -31.62 -9.96
N ALA A 460 -11.60 -30.55 -9.18
CA ALA A 460 -12.41 -29.38 -9.52
C ALA A 460 -11.60 -28.21 -10.14
N MET A 461 -10.30 -28.41 -10.37
CA MET A 461 -9.44 -27.53 -11.18
C MET A 461 -9.76 -27.65 -12.67
#